data_AF-D5E7C1-F1
#
_entry.id   AF-D5E7C1-F1
#
_cell.length_a   1.000
_cell.length_b   1.000
_cell.length_c   1.000
_cell.angle_alpha   90.00
_cell.angle_beta   90.00
_cell.angle_gamma   90.00
#
_symmetry.space_group_name_H-M   'P 1'
#
loop_
_entity.id
_entity.type
_entity.pdbx_description
1 polymer ?
#
loop_
_entity_poly.entity_id
_entity_poly.type
_entity_poly.pdbx_seq_one_letter_code
_entity_poly.pdbx_strand_id
1 'polypeptide(L)' 'MVKCGVCGGDAPRQPNVTEDGKCDLCGKKFVLEEEKKRKD' A
#
# COMPACT_ATOMS: atom_id res chain seq x y z
N MET A 1 -4.10 -18.92 -1.24
CA MET A 1 -3.74 -17.81 -0.35
C MET A 1 -2.28 -17.45 -0.61
N VAL A 2 -1.89 -16.20 -0.42
CA VAL A 2 -0.48 -15.80 -0.54
C VAL A 2 0.24 -16.11 0.78
N LYS A 3 1.54 -16.38 0.74
CA LYS A 3 2.32 -16.64 1.97
C LYS A 3 2.74 -15.32 2.60
N CYS A 4 2.66 -15.23 3.94
CA CYS A 4 3.13 -14.08 4.69
C CYS A 4 4.65 -13.94 4.54
N GLY A 5 5.12 -12.79 4.06
CA GLY A 5 6.56 -12.52 3.89
C GLY A 5 7.38 -12.46 5.19
N VAL A 6 6.71 -12.42 6.36
CA VAL A 6 7.36 -12.38 7.68
C VAL A 6 7.47 -13.76 8.32
N CYS A 7 6.37 -14.54 8.31
CA CYS A 7 6.30 -15.81 9.05
C CYS A 7 6.02 -17.05 8.18
N GLY A 8 5.74 -16.88 6.88
CA GLY A 8 5.45 -17.99 5.96
C GLY A 8 4.08 -18.66 6.14
N GLY A 9 3.22 -18.15 7.02
CA GLY A 9 1.84 -18.62 7.15
C GLY A 9 0.96 -18.24 5.95
N ASP A 10 -0.23 -18.83 5.85
CA ASP A 10 -1.23 -18.44 4.86
C ASP A 10 -1.86 -17.09 5.22
N ALA A 11 -1.91 -16.18 4.25
CA ALA A 11 -2.43 -14.84 4.43
C ALA A 11 -3.32 -14.43 3.24
N PRO A 12 -4.29 -13.51 3.47
CA PRO A 12 -5.00 -12.88 2.38
C PRO A 12 -4.02 -12.05 1.53
N ARG A 13 -4.43 -11.77 0.29
CA ARG A 13 -3.67 -10.91 -0.61
C ARG A 13 -3.41 -9.55 0.06
N GLN A 14 -2.15 -9.17 0.20
CA GLN A 14 -1.78 -7.82 0.65
C GLN A 14 -1.95 -6.80 -0.50
N PRO A 15 -2.34 -5.55 -0.19
CA PRO A 15 -2.37 -4.48 -1.19
C PRO A 15 -0.98 -4.26 -1.80
N ASN A 16 -0.97 -3.84 -3.07
CA ASN A 16 0.22 -3.46 -3.80
C ASN A 16 0.16 -1.99 -4.24
N VAL A 17 1.33 -1.41 -4.50
CA VAL A 17 1.44 -0.07 -5.08
C VAL A 17 1.45 -0.19 -6.60
N THR A 18 0.56 0.53 -7.27
CA THR A 18 0.52 0.62 -8.75
C THR A 18 1.69 1.43 -9.27
N GLU A 19 1.95 1.37 -10.58
CA GLU A 19 2.99 2.18 -11.23
C GLU A 19 2.78 3.70 -11.03
N ASP A 20 1.52 4.16 -10.97
CA ASP A 20 1.15 5.54 -10.62
C ASP A 20 1.34 5.92 -9.15
N GLY A 21 1.86 5.02 -8.30
CA GLY A 21 2.04 5.25 -6.87
C GLY A 21 0.73 5.25 -6.06
N LYS A 22 -0.28 4.48 -6.50
CA LYS A 22 -1.59 4.36 -5.82
C LYS A 22 -1.74 2.99 -5.18
N CYS A 23 -2.57 2.89 -4.14
CA CYS A 23 -3.01 1.60 -3.63
C CYS A 23 -3.96 0.94 -4.63
N ASP A 24 -3.68 -0.30 -5.06
CA ASP A 24 -4.54 -0.99 -6.02
C ASP A 24 -5.92 -1.38 -5.44
N LEU A 25 -6.05 -1.44 -4.10
CA LEU A 25 -7.31 -1.78 -3.43
C LEU A 25 -8.24 -0.58 -3.22
N CYS A 26 -7.70 0.59 -2.88
CA CYS A 26 -8.51 1.77 -2.54
C CYS A 26 -8.30 2.98 -3.47
N GLY A 27 -7.36 2.89 -4.42
CA GLY A 27 -7.05 3.93 -5.39
C GLY A 27 -6.37 5.18 -4.84
N LYS A 28 -6.18 5.29 -3.52
CA LYS A 28 -5.53 6.46 -2.90
C LYS A 28 -4.05 6.51 -3.26
N LYS A 29 -3.55 7.70 -3.56
CA LYS A 29 -2.14 7.96 -3.82
C LYS A 29 -1.35 7.92 -2.51
N PHE A 30 -0.22 7.22 -2.49
CA PHE A 30 0.72 7.31 -1.37
C PHE A 30 1.38 8.68 -1.41
N VAL A 31 1.41 9.35 -0.26
CA VAL A 31 2.03 10.68 -0.09
C VAL A 31 2.88 10.64 1.17
N LEU A 32 4.01 11.35 1.15
CA LEU A 32 4.82 11.53 2.35
C LEU A 32 4.06 12.42 3.35
N GLU A 33 4.34 12.25 4.64
CA GLU A 33 3.72 13.09 5.67
C GLU A 33 4.03 14.59 5.45
N GLU A 34 5.25 14.91 5.01
CA GLU A 34 5.69 16.27 4.70
C GLU A 34 4.87 16.91 3.57
N GLU A 35 4.49 16.13 2.55
CA GLU A 35 3.65 16.61 1.44
C GLU A 35 2.20 16.85 1.89
N LYS A 36 1.74 16.14 2.92
CA LYS A 36 0.40 16.33 3.49
C LYS A 36 0.26 17.70 4.18
N LYS A 37 1.33 18.19 4.81
CA LYS A 37 1.34 19.47 5.57
C LYS A 37 1.45 20.71 4.68
N ARG A 38 1.79 20.58 3.40
CA ARG A 38 1.93 21.70 2.46
C ARG A 38 0.64 22.11 1.75
N LYS A 39 -0.47 21.40 1.99
CA LYS A 39 -1.75 21.58 1.28
C LYS A 39 -2.89 22.07 2.19
N ASP A 40 -2.59 22.47 3.42
CA ASP A 40 -3.53 23.07 4.37
C ASP A 40 -3.21 24.56 4.55
#